data_AF-A0A220MC59-F1
#
_entry.id   AF-A0A220MC59-F1
#
_cell.length_a   1.000
_cell.length_b   1.000
_cell.length_c   1.000
_cell.angle_alpha   90.00
_cell.angle_beta   90.00
_cell.angle_gamma   90.00
#
_symmetry.space_group_name_H-M   'P 1'
#
loop_
_entity.id
_entity.type
_entity.pdbx_description
1 polymer ?
#
loop_
_entity_poly.entity_id
_entity_poly.type
_entity_poly.pdbx_seq_one_letter_code
_entity_poly.pdbx_strand_id
1 'polypeptide(L)'
;MKVKAYEKETTRTRRLGPRTHLLVLVIASILAMAVRDDMQVHLLVALSVVYLVWNHLSRKAFQLVVFYCVCMAFVFFMPNALALGTMKLIVYTMVRMMPVIMIGTVLVYTPPGSIMSAFEKMHVPKPILVMVCILIRFFPVVILEMKAIRDGIRARGVFPHWYSVLKHPAMAYECFFMPLVVRCLKLSSELASSAELRGIECTNARTSIYEVGFKITDGIVVGVYALIGSAIYWTGGMIS
;
A
#
# COMPACT_ATOMS: atom_id res chain seq x y z
N MET A 1 -0.59 -15.09 18.65
CA MET A 1 -1.69 -14.18 19.09
C MET A 1 -1.81 -12.89 18.25
N LYS A 2 -0.73 -12.28 17.73
CA LYS A 2 -0.79 -11.06 16.88
C LYS A 2 -1.33 -11.25 15.44
N VAL A 3 -1.27 -12.46 14.89
CA VAL A 3 -1.75 -12.75 13.51
C VAL A 3 -3.29 -12.83 13.47
N LYS A 4 -3.94 -13.36 14.51
CA LYS A 4 -5.41 -13.41 14.61
C LYS A 4 -6.07 -12.03 14.77
N ALA A 5 -5.34 -11.03 15.26
CA ALA A 5 -5.83 -9.65 15.36
C ALA A 5 -5.84 -8.95 13.99
N TYR A 6 -5.01 -9.39 13.04
CA TYR A 6 -4.95 -8.82 11.69
C TYR A 6 -6.07 -9.35 10.78
N GLU A 7 -6.50 -10.60 10.98
CA GLU A 7 -7.51 -11.26 10.16
C GLU A 7 -8.97 -10.97 10.62
N LYS A 8 -9.16 -10.64 11.90
CA LYS A 8 -10.49 -10.41 12.48
C LYS A 8 -11.08 -9.02 12.18
N GLU A 9 -10.28 -8.08 11.70
CA GLU A 9 -10.72 -6.71 11.31
C GLU A 9 -11.12 -6.58 9.83
N THR A 10 -10.95 -7.65 9.05
CA THR A 10 -11.24 -7.70 7.60
C THR A 10 -12.69 -8.04 7.26
N THR A 11 -13.51 -8.45 8.23
CA THR A 11 -14.86 -8.97 7.99
C THR A 11 -16.02 -8.00 8.25
N ARG A 12 -15.80 -6.75 8.69
CA ARG A 12 -16.93 -5.92 9.15
C ARG A 12 -17.06 -4.47 8.69
N THR A 13 -16.25 -3.98 7.76
CA THR A 13 -16.50 -2.64 7.19
C THR A 13 -16.50 -2.71 5.68
N ARG A 14 -17.46 -2.00 5.09
CA ARG A 14 -17.73 -1.86 3.66
C ARG A 14 -16.54 -1.16 2.99
N ARG A 15 -15.39 -1.83 2.89
CA ARG A 15 -14.18 -1.28 2.30
C ARG A 15 -14.37 -1.20 0.80
N LEU A 16 -14.16 0.00 0.26
CA LEU A 16 -14.14 0.25 -1.18
C LEU A 16 -13.14 -0.69 -1.86
N GLY A 17 -13.43 -1.08 -3.09
CA GLY A 17 -12.54 -1.94 -3.85
C GLY A 17 -11.14 -1.31 -3.97
N PRO A 18 -10.03 -2.05 -3.80
CA PRO A 18 -8.65 -1.56 -3.99
C PRO A 18 -8.39 -0.95 -5.36
N ARG A 19 -9.17 -1.37 -6.35
CA ARG A 19 -9.25 -0.76 -7.69
C ARG A 19 -9.66 0.71 -7.62
N THR A 20 -10.63 1.05 -6.79
CA THR A 20 -11.07 2.44 -6.60
C THR A 20 -9.96 3.27 -5.99
N HIS A 21 -9.22 2.73 -5.00
CA HIS A 21 -8.06 3.41 -4.43
C HIS A 21 -6.97 3.68 -5.47
N LEU A 22 -6.67 2.70 -6.34
CA LEU A 22 -5.72 2.88 -7.45
C LEU A 22 -6.19 3.91 -8.47
N LEU A 23 -7.46 3.86 -8.89
CA LEU A 23 -8.02 4.83 -9.84
C LEU A 23 -8.06 6.25 -9.25
N VAL A 24 -8.50 6.38 -8.00
CA VAL A 24 -8.51 7.67 -7.28
C VAL A 24 -7.08 8.20 -7.11
N LEU A 25 -6.10 7.34 -6.86
CA LEU A 25 -4.68 7.74 -6.80
C LEU A 25 -4.16 8.26 -8.15
N VAL A 26 -4.50 7.60 -9.26
CA VAL A 26 -4.11 8.05 -10.61
C VAL A 26 -4.79 9.39 -10.93
N ILE A 27 -6.09 9.50 -10.68
CA ILE A 27 -6.85 10.74 -10.88
C ILE A 27 -6.27 11.87 -10.01
N ALA A 28 -5.99 11.61 -8.74
CA ALA A 28 -5.40 12.59 -7.84
C ALA A 28 -3.99 13.00 -8.25
N SER A 29 -3.18 12.09 -8.79
CA SER A 29 -1.87 12.40 -9.36
C SER A 29 -1.99 13.34 -10.55
N ILE A 30 -2.91 13.07 -11.47
CA ILE A 30 -3.18 13.92 -12.64
C ILE A 30 -3.67 15.30 -12.19
N LEU A 31 -4.62 15.36 -11.24
CA LEU A 31 -5.14 16.61 -10.69
C LEU A 31 -4.06 17.42 -9.97
N ALA A 32 -3.23 16.77 -9.14
CA ALA A 32 -2.14 17.44 -8.43
C ALA A 32 -1.11 18.08 -9.38
N MET A 33 -0.87 17.47 -10.55
CA MET A 33 -0.03 18.05 -11.60
C MET A 33 -0.72 19.20 -12.35
N ALA A 34 -2.03 19.10 -12.58
CA ALA A 34 -2.81 20.09 -13.33
C ALA A 34 -3.10 21.38 -12.53
N VAL A 35 -3.25 21.25 -11.21
CA VAL A 35 -3.57 22.37 -10.30
C VAL A 35 -2.47 23.41 -10.33
N ARG A 36 -2.82 24.70 -10.51
CA ARG A 36 -1.85 25.82 -10.64
C ARG A 36 -1.87 26.80 -9.45
N ASP A 37 -3.03 27.01 -8.83
CA ASP A 37 -3.20 27.96 -7.72
C ASP A 37 -3.11 27.31 -6.34
N ASP A 38 -2.67 28.08 -5.34
CA ASP A 38 -2.60 27.62 -3.95
C ASP A 38 -3.98 27.24 -3.38
N MET A 39 -5.04 27.98 -3.73
CA MET A 39 -6.40 27.70 -3.28
C MET A 39 -6.91 26.33 -3.79
N GLN A 40 -6.55 25.96 -5.02
CA GLN A 40 -6.88 24.66 -5.59
C GLN A 40 -6.16 23.52 -4.85
N VAL A 41 -4.91 23.72 -4.43
CA VAL A 41 -4.16 22.72 -3.63
C VAL A 41 -4.84 22.49 -2.29
N HIS A 42 -5.29 23.56 -1.60
CA HIS A 42 -6.03 23.44 -0.34
C HIS A 42 -7.34 22.65 -0.50
N LEU A 43 -8.10 22.93 -1.56
CA LEU A 43 -9.34 22.19 -1.89
C LEU A 43 -9.06 20.71 -2.18
N LEU A 44 -7.99 20.40 -2.92
CA LEU A 44 -7.60 19.02 -3.22
C LEU A 44 -7.14 18.25 -1.96
N VAL A 45 -6.47 18.92 -1.03
CA VAL A 45 -6.12 18.35 0.28
C VAL A 45 -7.38 18.10 1.10
N ALA A 46 -8.33 19.03 1.16
CA ALA A 46 -9.61 18.84 1.86
C ALA A 46 -10.40 17.65 1.29
N LEU A 47 -10.48 17.53 -0.04
CA LEU A 47 -11.07 16.38 -0.73
C LEU A 47 -10.40 15.06 -0.33
N SER A 48 -9.06 15.07 -0.25
CA SER A 48 -8.27 13.90 0.16
C SER A 48 -8.54 13.53 1.63
N VAL A 49 -8.69 14.51 2.53
CA VAL A 49 -9.08 14.26 3.94
C VAL A 49 -10.45 13.58 4.02
N VAL A 50 -11.45 14.10 3.30
CA VAL A 50 -12.81 13.51 3.27
C VAL A 50 -12.73 12.05 2.80
N TYR A 51 -11.92 11.78 1.77
CA TYR A 51 -11.67 10.42 1.30
C TYR A 51 -11.03 9.51 2.37
N LEU A 52 -10.04 10.00 3.13
CA LEU A 52 -9.42 9.23 4.22
C LEU A 52 -10.40 8.94 5.37
N VAL A 53 -11.23 9.93 5.73
CA VAL A 53 -12.25 9.79 6.79
C VAL A 53 -13.31 8.76 6.36
N TRP A 54 -13.73 8.78 5.10
CA TRP A 54 -14.65 7.78 4.53
C TRP A 54 -14.09 6.36 4.60
N ASN A 55 -12.76 6.23 4.47
CA ASN A 55 -12.06 4.94 4.61
C ASN A 55 -11.78 4.53 6.07
N HIS A 56 -12.31 5.26 7.07
CA HIS A 56 -12.11 5.04 8.50
C HIS A 56 -10.65 5.19 8.99
N LEU A 57 -9.78 5.86 8.23
CA LEU A 57 -8.39 6.16 8.62
C LEU A 57 -8.27 7.55 9.30
N SER A 58 -9.20 7.91 10.19
CA SER A 58 -9.26 9.25 10.80
C SER A 58 -8.02 9.64 11.60
N ARG A 59 -7.38 8.70 12.31
CA ARG A 59 -6.12 8.96 13.03
C ARG A 59 -4.98 9.35 12.09
N LYS A 60 -4.93 8.74 10.90
CA LYS A 60 -3.90 9.04 9.88
C LYS A 60 -4.21 10.32 9.12
N ALA A 61 -5.50 10.58 8.86
CA ALA A 61 -5.96 11.86 8.34
C ALA A 61 -5.51 13.01 9.24
N PHE A 62 -5.74 12.90 10.55
CA PHE A 62 -5.32 13.94 11.51
C PHE A 62 -3.79 14.14 11.51
N GLN A 63 -3.00 13.07 11.55
CA GLN A 63 -1.53 13.16 11.49
C GLN A 63 -1.05 13.87 10.21
N LEU A 64 -1.64 13.57 9.06
CA LEU A 64 -1.27 14.16 7.78
C LEU A 64 -1.74 15.62 7.65
N VAL A 65 -2.91 15.97 8.19
CA VAL A 65 -3.40 17.36 8.24
C VAL A 65 -2.51 18.22 9.14
N VAL A 66 -2.12 17.72 10.31
CA VAL A 66 -1.19 18.43 11.20
C VAL A 66 0.15 18.64 10.51
N PHE A 67 0.68 17.60 9.86
CA PHE A 67 1.92 17.70 9.08
C PHE A 67 1.82 18.75 7.98
N TYR A 68 0.70 18.77 7.24
CA TYR A 68 0.41 19.76 6.21
C TYR A 68 0.39 21.19 6.76
N CYS A 69 -0.32 21.43 7.86
CA CYS A 69 -0.37 22.74 8.50
C CYS A 69 1.01 23.22 8.97
N VAL A 70 1.83 22.33 9.53
CA VAL A 70 3.20 22.65 9.95
C VAL A 70 4.08 23.03 8.74
N CYS A 71 4.01 22.27 7.64
CA CYS A 71 4.75 22.61 6.43
C CYS A 71 4.31 23.95 5.83
N MET A 72 3.01 24.25 5.85
CA MET A 72 2.46 25.51 5.33
C MET A 72 2.87 26.70 6.20
N ALA A 73 2.82 26.57 7.52
CA ALA A 73 3.34 27.56 8.45
C ALA A 73 4.84 27.81 8.21
N PHE A 74 5.63 26.75 8.00
CA PHE A 74 7.07 26.86 7.72
C PHE A 74 7.35 27.67 6.43
N VAL A 75 6.56 27.46 5.37
CA VAL A 75 6.67 28.22 4.12
C VAL A 75 6.31 29.70 4.31
N PHE A 76 5.32 29.99 5.18
CA PHE A 76 4.87 31.35 5.47
C PHE A 76 5.89 32.13 6.32
N PHE A 77 6.47 31.52 7.36
CA PHE A 77 7.43 32.17 8.23
C PHE A 77 8.81 32.38 7.59
N MET A 78 9.15 31.65 6.52
CA MET A 78 10.45 31.75 5.87
C MET A 78 10.53 32.94 4.89
N PRO A 79 11.44 33.91 5.13
CA PRO A 79 11.64 35.05 4.25
C PRO A 79 12.26 34.65 2.91
N ASN A 80 11.95 35.41 1.85
CA ASN A 80 12.41 35.18 0.47
C ASN A 80 13.88 35.62 0.25
N ALA A 81 14.80 35.17 1.10
CA ALA A 81 16.23 35.40 0.89
C ALA A 81 16.80 34.38 -0.10
N LEU A 82 17.72 34.79 -0.98
CA LEU A 82 18.33 33.95 -2.03
C LEU A 82 18.86 32.59 -1.52
N ALA A 83 19.46 32.55 -0.32
CA ALA A 83 19.96 31.31 0.28
C ALA A 83 18.86 30.41 0.87
N LEU A 84 17.72 30.98 1.28
CA LEU A 84 16.58 30.25 1.87
C LEU A 84 15.49 29.91 0.84
N GLY A 85 15.55 30.52 -0.36
CA GLY A 85 14.60 30.30 -1.44
C GLY A 85 14.57 28.87 -1.96
N THR A 86 15.72 28.19 -2.02
CA THR A 86 15.80 26.77 -2.42
C THR A 86 15.12 25.85 -1.41
N MET A 87 15.31 26.09 -0.11
CA MET A 87 14.65 25.33 0.95
C MET A 87 13.13 25.56 0.95
N LYS A 88 12.69 26.81 0.72
CA LYS A 88 11.28 27.16 0.57
C LYS A 88 10.64 26.44 -0.62
N LEU A 89 11.33 26.38 -1.77
CA LEU A 89 10.87 25.66 -2.96
C LEU A 89 10.71 24.15 -2.70
N ILE A 90 11.66 23.53 -2.01
CA ILE A 90 11.59 22.10 -1.64
C ILE A 90 10.37 21.84 -0.75
N VAL A 91 10.15 22.66 0.28
CA VAL A 91 9.00 22.48 1.17
C VAL A 91 7.68 22.73 0.42
N TYR A 92 7.64 23.74 -0.45
CA TYR A 92 6.46 24.05 -1.26
C TYR A 92 6.10 22.90 -2.22
N THR A 93 7.09 22.32 -2.90
CA THR A 93 6.87 21.14 -3.76
C THR A 93 6.42 19.92 -2.96
N MET A 94 6.92 19.71 -1.74
CA MET A 94 6.45 18.66 -0.83
C MET A 94 4.98 18.86 -0.44
N VAL A 95 4.57 20.10 -0.13
CA VAL A 95 3.17 20.46 0.18
C VAL A 95 2.25 20.15 -1.00
N ARG A 96 2.69 20.41 -2.24
CA ARG A 96 1.92 20.12 -3.46
C ARG A 96 1.76 18.61 -3.72
N MET A 97 2.68 17.78 -3.25
CA MET A 97 2.60 16.31 -3.34
C MET A 97 1.76 15.68 -2.20
N MET A 98 1.37 16.43 -1.17
CA MET A 98 0.58 15.92 -0.04
C MET A 98 -0.72 15.20 -0.42
N PRO A 99 -1.61 15.71 -1.29
CA PRO A 99 -2.86 15.01 -1.62
C PRO A 99 -2.60 13.61 -2.22
N VAL A 100 -1.53 13.45 -3.01
CA VAL A 100 -1.12 12.15 -3.56
C VAL A 100 -0.63 11.22 -2.45
N ILE A 101 0.19 11.74 -1.51
CA ILE A 101 0.67 10.97 -0.35
C ILE A 101 -0.52 10.50 0.50
N MET A 102 -1.49 11.38 0.76
CA MET A 102 -2.68 11.05 1.55
C MET A 102 -3.44 9.88 0.94
N ILE A 103 -3.74 9.92 -0.36
CA ILE A 103 -4.45 8.82 -1.03
C ILE A 103 -3.59 7.57 -1.12
N GLY A 104 -2.27 7.72 -1.30
CA GLY A 104 -1.30 6.64 -1.24
C GLY A 104 -1.33 5.90 0.11
N THR A 105 -1.55 6.61 1.22
CA THR A 105 -1.68 5.95 2.54
C THR A 105 -2.89 5.01 2.60
N VAL A 106 -4.01 5.35 1.95
CA VAL A 106 -5.18 4.46 1.88
C VAL A 106 -4.83 3.16 1.15
N LEU A 107 -4.03 3.24 0.08
CA LEU A 107 -3.57 2.08 -0.67
C LEU A 107 -2.63 1.20 0.17
N VAL A 108 -1.68 1.77 0.90
CA VAL A 108 -0.72 1.01 1.73
C VAL A 108 -1.42 0.26 2.87
N TYR A 109 -2.47 0.85 3.45
CA TYR A 109 -3.25 0.21 4.51
C TYR A 109 -4.32 -0.75 3.98
N THR A 110 -4.50 -0.82 2.66
CA THR A 110 -5.38 -1.80 2.03
C THR A 110 -4.72 -3.18 2.06
N PRO A 111 -5.44 -4.25 2.43
CA PRO A 111 -4.87 -5.59 2.48
C PRO A 111 -4.31 -6.03 1.11
N PRO A 112 -3.14 -6.68 1.08
CA PRO A 112 -2.44 -7.01 -0.15
C PRO A 112 -3.23 -7.99 -1.04
N GLY A 113 -4.03 -8.88 -0.44
CA GLY A 113 -4.91 -9.79 -1.19
C GLY A 113 -6.01 -9.06 -1.97
N SER A 114 -6.45 -7.90 -1.49
CA SER A 114 -7.42 -7.08 -2.22
C SER A 114 -6.70 -6.30 -3.34
N ILE A 115 -5.50 -5.75 -3.10
CA ILE A 115 -4.68 -5.14 -4.16
C ILE A 115 -4.44 -6.14 -5.30
N MET A 116 -4.22 -7.42 -4.96
CA MET A 116 -4.07 -8.50 -5.93
C MET A 116 -5.32 -8.70 -6.80
N SER A 117 -6.51 -8.66 -6.19
CA SER A 117 -7.76 -8.71 -6.96
C SER A 117 -7.92 -7.49 -7.87
N ALA A 118 -7.32 -6.35 -7.55
CA ALA A 118 -7.25 -5.22 -8.47
C ALA A 118 -6.40 -5.52 -9.72
N PHE A 119 -5.21 -6.09 -9.53
CA PHE A 119 -4.31 -6.51 -10.61
C PHE A 119 -4.92 -7.61 -11.50
N GLU A 120 -5.74 -8.50 -10.94
CA GLU A 120 -6.47 -9.56 -11.66
C GLU A 120 -7.29 -9.10 -12.85
N LYS A 121 -7.92 -7.93 -12.77
CA LYS A 121 -8.72 -7.40 -13.87
C LYS A 121 -7.99 -6.37 -14.73
N MET A 122 -6.77 -5.98 -14.36
CA MET A 122 -5.94 -5.07 -15.15
C MET A 122 -5.22 -5.85 -16.26
N HIS A 123 -5.97 -6.59 -17.09
CA HIS A 123 -5.49 -7.31 -18.29
C HIS A 123 -4.18 -8.11 -18.15
N VAL A 124 -3.81 -8.56 -16.94
CA VAL A 124 -2.65 -9.43 -16.74
C VAL A 124 -3.04 -10.84 -17.18
N PRO A 125 -2.21 -11.55 -17.97
CA PRO A 125 -2.51 -12.93 -18.36
C PRO A 125 -2.69 -13.81 -17.11
N LYS A 126 -3.79 -14.57 -17.10
CA LYS A 126 -4.24 -15.45 -16.00
C LYS A 126 -3.15 -16.30 -15.33
N PRO A 127 -2.18 -16.91 -16.04
CA PRO A 127 -1.13 -17.71 -15.38
C PRO A 127 -0.20 -16.87 -14.49
N ILE A 128 0.19 -15.67 -14.94
CA ILE A 128 1.04 -14.76 -14.14
C ILE A 128 0.31 -14.36 -12.86
N LEU A 129 -0.98 -14.09 -12.99
CA LEU A 129 -1.81 -13.70 -11.87
C LEU A 129 -1.89 -14.76 -10.77
N VAL A 130 -2.15 -16.00 -11.14
CA VAL A 130 -2.20 -17.12 -10.17
C VAL A 130 -0.87 -17.24 -9.44
N MET A 131 0.24 -17.10 -10.17
CA MET A 131 1.59 -17.16 -9.62
C MET A 131 1.85 -16.04 -8.59
N VAL A 132 1.50 -14.80 -8.93
CA VAL A 132 1.65 -13.65 -8.02
C VAL A 132 0.72 -13.79 -6.80
N CYS A 133 -0.50 -14.30 -6.97
CA CYS A 133 -1.47 -14.48 -5.88
C CYS A 133 -0.97 -15.50 -4.86
N ILE A 134 -0.43 -16.61 -5.37
CA ILE A 134 0.31 -17.62 -4.62
C ILE A 134 1.44 -16.92 -3.86
N LEU A 135 2.36 -16.23 -4.53
CA LEU A 135 3.51 -15.55 -3.89
C LEU A 135 3.08 -14.61 -2.75
N ILE A 136 2.07 -13.77 -2.96
CA ILE A 136 1.57 -12.84 -1.94
C ILE A 136 0.93 -13.58 -0.76
N ARG A 137 0.26 -14.71 -0.99
CA ARG A 137 -0.31 -15.53 0.09
C ARG A 137 0.77 -16.32 0.85
N PHE A 138 1.83 -16.73 0.17
CA PHE A 138 2.98 -17.41 0.78
C PHE A 138 3.93 -16.45 1.48
N PHE A 139 3.97 -15.17 1.10
CA PHE A 139 4.84 -14.17 1.72
C PHE A 139 4.62 -14.01 3.24
N PRO A 140 3.38 -13.92 3.76
CA PRO A 140 3.11 -13.96 5.21
C PRO A 140 3.64 -15.22 5.90
N VAL A 141 3.57 -16.37 5.22
CA VAL A 141 4.07 -17.65 5.73
C VAL A 141 5.58 -17.60 5.85
N VAL A 142 6.28 -17.11 4.82
CA VAL A 142 7.74 -16.93 4.86
C VAL A 142 8.17 -15.99 5.98
N ILE A 143 7.44 -14.90 6.26
CA ILE A 143 7.74 -14.01 7.39
C ILE A 143 7.60 -14.74 8.73
N LEU A 144 6.56 -15.55 8.89
CA LEU A 144 6.35 -16.38 10.08
C LEU A 144 7.49 -17.38 10.27
N GLU A 145 7.91 -18.04 9.20
CA GLU A 145 9.02 -18.97 9.17
C GLU A 145 10.34 -18.28 9.54
N MET A 146 10.66 -17.13 8.94
CA MET A 146 11.82 -16.31 9.30
C MET A 146 11.80 -15.93 10.79
N LYS A 147 10.63 -15.57 11.32
CA LYS A 147 10.48 -15.26 12.74
C LYS A 147 10.71 -16.48 13.62
N ALA A 148 10.16 -17.63 13.27
CA ALA A 148 10.34 -18.88 14.01
C ALA A 148 11.82 -19.33 14.01
N ILE A 149 12.52 -19.19 12.87
CA ILE A 149 13.95 -19.46 12.77
C ILE A 149 14.73 -18.51 13.68
N ARG A 150 14.45 -17.20 13.62
CA ARG A 150 15.10 -16.20 14.49
C ARG A 150 14.85 -16.49 15.97
N ASP A 151 13.62 -16.82 16.35
CA ASP A 151 13.26 -17.14 17.72
C ASP A 151 13.96 -18.45 18.18
N GLY A 152 14.13 -19.43 17.28
CA GLY A 152 14.90 -20.66 17.53
C GLY A 152 16.41 -20.42 17.68
N ILE A 153 17.01 -19.56 16.87
CA ILE A 153 18.42 -19.15 17.00
C ILE A 153 18.64 -18.43 18.34
N ARG A 154 17.70 -17.56 18.74
CA ARG A 154 17.73 -16.86 20.04
C ARG A 154 17.60 -17.83 21.21
N ALA A 155 16.74 -18.85 21.11
CA ALA A 155 16.57 -19.87 22.14
C ALA A 155 17.82 -20.76 22.33
N ARG A 156 18.61 -20.97 21.27
CA ARG A 156 19.88 -21.71 21.32
C ARG A 156 21.05 -20.90 21.88
N GLY A 157 20.85 -19.61 22.20
CA GLY A 157 21.88 -18.77 22.83
C GLY A 157 23.05 -18.36 21.92
N VAL A 158 22.98 -18.61 20.61
CA VAL A 158 24.08 -18.36 19.65
C VAL A 158 24.45 -16.86 19.55
N PHE A 159 23.47 -15.97 19.78
CA PHE A 159 23.68 -14.52 19.78
C PHE A 159 22.97 -13.86 20.98
N PRO A 160 23.66 -13.65 22.12
CA PRO A 160 23.06 -13.00 23.30
C PRO A 160 22.81 -11.50 23.11
N HIS A 161 23.46 -10.85 22.14
CA HIS A 161 23.31 -9.43 21.85
C HIS A 161 23.28 -9.14 20.34
N TRP A 162 22.51 -8.14 19.88
CA TRP A 162 22.38 -7.78 18.46
C TRP A 162 23.73 -7.48 17.77
N TYR A 163 24.72 -7.00 18.53
CA TYR A 163 26.06 -6.68 18.04
C TYR A 163 26.94 -7.91 17.75
N SER A 164 26.63 -9.08 18.34
CA SER A 164 27.39 -10.32 18.08
C SER A 164 27.19 -10.87 16.68
N VAL A 165 26.06 -10.54 16.04
CA VAL A 165 25.77 -10.83 14.62
C VAL A 165 26.73 -10.07 13.69
N LEU A 166 27.13 -8.84 14.05
CA LEU A 166 28.09 -8.05 13.28
C LEU A 166 29.52 -8.56 13.41
N LYS A 167 29.88 -9.21 14.52
CA LYS A 167 31.24 -9.75 14.72
C LYS A 167 31.53 -11.00 13.89
N HIS A 168 30.52 -11.81 13.60
CA HIS A 168 30.66 -13.03 12.78
C HIS A 168 29.53 -13.15 11.74
N PRO A 169 29.53 -12.31 10.69
CA PRO A 169 28.46 -12.27 9.70
C PRO A 169 28.33 -13.58 8.90
N ALA A 170 29.44 -14.30 8.65
CA ALA A 170 29.42 -15.59 7.94
C ALA A 170 28.67 -16.69 8.72
N MET A 171 28.97 -16.85 10.02
CA MET A 171 28.26 -17.79 10.90
C MET A 171 26.79 -17.43 11.08
N ALA A 172 26.47 -16.14 11.18
CA ALA A 172 25.09 -15.67 11.27
C ALA A 172 24.31 -15.98 9.98
N TYR A 173 24.95 -15.81 8.82
CA TYR A 173 24.37 -16.14 7.53
C TYR A 173 24.11 -17.64 7.42
N GLU A 174 25.09 -18.51 7.67
CA GLU A 174 24.89 -19.97 7.60
C GLU A 174 23.80 -20.46 8.55
N CYS A 175 23.77 -19.95 9.79
CA CYS A 175 22.79 -20.35 10.80
C CYS A 175 21.35 -19.91 10.46
N PHE A 176 21.18 -18.85 9.66
CA PHE A 176 19.86 -18.35 9.25
C PHE A 176 19.43 -18.84 7.86
N PHE A 177 20.31 -18.71 6.86
CA PHE A 177 20.01 -19.04 5.46
C PHE A 177 19.86 -20.54 5.24
N MET A 178 20.74 -21.36 5.82
CA MET A 178 20.71 -22.81 5.61
C MET A 178 19.37 -23.45 6.05
N PRO A 179 18.84 -23.21 7.28
CA PRO A 179 17.53 -23.74 7.66
C PRO A 179 16.37 -23.11 6.88
N LEU A 180 16.50 -21.85 6.44
CA LEU A 180 15.48 -21.18 5.64
C LEU A 180 15.34 -21.83 4.26
N VAL A 181 16.47 -22.07 3.58
CA VAL A 181 16.49 -22.73 2.26
C VAL A 181 15.89 -24.14 2.36
N VAL A 182 16.27 -24.91 3.38
CA VAL A 182 15.71 -26.26 3.58
C VAL A 182 14.19 -26.23 3.81
N ARG A 183 13.67 -25.28 4.60
CA ARG A 183 12.22 -25.13 4.80
C ARG A 183 11.50 -24.70 3.51
N CYS A 184 12.07 -23.79 2.74
CA CYS A 184 11.51 -23.36 1.45
C CYS A 184 11.45 -24.52 0.44
N LEU A 185 12.50 -25.34 0.35
CA LEU A 185 12.54 -26.53 -0.51
C LEU A 185 11.48 -27.57 -0.11
N LYS A 186 11.31 -27.82 1.19
CA LYS A 186 10.24 -28.71 1.68
C LYS A 186 8.86 -28.16 1.34
N LEU A 187 8.61 -26.88 1.61
CA LEU A 187 7.34 -26.23 1.29
C LEU A 187 7.04 -26.29 -0.21
N SER A 188 8.03 -26.07 -1.09
CA SER A 188 7.78 -26.17 -2.54
C SER A 188 7.41 -27.59 -2.97
N SER A 189 8.06 -28.62 -2.40
CA SER A 189 7.74 -30.02 -2.69
C SER A 189 6.33 -30.41 -2.22
N GLU A 190 5.92 -29.96 -1.04
CA GLU A 190 4.56 -30.16 -0.53
C GLU A 190 3.51 -29.46 -1.41
N LEU A 191 3.81 -28.26 -1.90
CA LEU A 191 2.94 -27.52 -2.81
C LEU A 191 2.85 -28.17 -4.19
N ALA A 192 3.96 -28.66 -4.73
CA ALA A 192 3.99 -29.39 -6.00
C ALA A 192 3.15 -30.66 -5.91
N SER A 193 3.38 -31.49 -4.88
CA SER A 193 2.61 -32.71 -4.65
C SER A 193 1.11 -32.42 -4.44
N SER A 194 0.76 -31.37 -3.67
CA SER A 194 -0.64 -30.97 -3.49
C SER A 194 -1.27 -30.45 -4.79
N ALA A 195 -0.50 -29.80 -5.66
CA ALA A 195 -0.95 -29.33 -6.95
C ALA A 195 -1.18 -30.47 -7.95
N GLU A 196 -0.28 -31.48 -7.98
CA GLU A 196 -0.43 -32.70 -8.76
C GLU A 196 -1.68 -33.48 -8.34
N LEU A 197 -1.89 -33.70 -7.04
CA LEU A 197 -3.08 -34.37 -6.49
C LEU A 197 -4.39 -33.63 -6.80
N ARG A 198 -4.33 -32.30 -6.95
CA ARG A 198 -5.49 -31.46 -7.31
C ARG A 198 -5.69 -31.33 -8.83
N GLY A 199 -4.87 -32.01 -9.64
CA GLY A 199 -4.98 -32.00 -11.10
C GLY A 199 -4.69 -30.62 -11.69
N ILE A 200 -3.54 -30.03 -11.37
CA ILE A 200 -3.15 -28.73 -11.96
C ILE A 200 -3.07 -28.78 -13.50
N GLU A 201 -2.85 -29.97 -14.05
CA GLU A 201 -2.78 -30.29 -15.49
C GLU A 201 -4.16 -30.55 -16.14
N CYS A 202 -5.26 -30.55 -15.37
CA CYS A 202 -6.60 -30.69 -15.95
C CYS A 202 -6.92 -29.51 -16.87
N THR A 203 -7.15 -29.80 -18.15
CA THR A 203 -7.50 -28.86 -19.22
C THR A 203 -8.96 -28.39 -19.20
N ASN A 204 -9.78 -28.92 -18.29
CA ASN A 204 -11.17 -28.50 -18.13
C ASN A 204 -11.29 -27.07 -17.59
N ALA A 205 -12.36 -26.37 -18.01
CA ALA A 205 -12.61 -24.98 -17.65
C ALA A 205 -12.62 -24.79 -16.13
N ARG A 206 -11.65 -24.03 -15.61
CA ARG A 206 -11.56 -23.71 -14.17
C ARG A 206 -12.73 -22.81 -13.75
N THR A 207 -13.51 -23.27 -12.78
CA THR A 207 -14.52 -22.46 -12.10
C THR A 207 -13.84 -21.61 -11.03
N SER A 208 -13.94 -20.28 -11.13
CA SER A 208 -13.45 -19.37 -10.10
C SER A 208 -14.43 -19.35 -8.91
N ILE A 209 -13.94 -19.64 -7.70
CA ILE A 209 -14.72 -19.51 -6.46
C ILE A 209 -14.82 -18.04 -6.00
N TYR A 210 -13.95 -17.16 -6.50
CA TYR A 210 -14.00 -15.73 -6.16
C TYR A 210 -14.76 -14.95 -7.23
N GLU A 211 -15.97 -14.51 -6.88
CA GLU A 211 -16.69 -13.48 -7.62
C GLU A 211 -15.99 -12.13 -7.41
N VAL A 212 -15.09 -11.78 -8.32
CA VAL A 212 -14.43 -10.46 -8.28
C VAL A 212 -15.30 -9.42 -9.00
N GLY A 213 -16.58 -9.31 -8.62
CA GLY A 213 -17.55 -8.39 -9.21
C GLY A 213 -17.22 -6.93 -8.91
N PHE A 214 -17.35 -6.07 -9.93
CA PHE A 214 -17.29 -4.61 -9.75
C PHE A 214 -18.61 -4.20 -9.07
N LYS A 215 -18.57 -3.71 -7.83
CA LYS A 215 -19.79 -3.18 -7.22
C LYS A 215 -20.06 -1.81 -7.82
N ILE A 216 -21.29 -1.54 -8.22
CA ILE A 216 -21.71 -0.25 -8.81
C ILE A 216 -21.33 0.93 -7.91
N THR A 217 -21.31 0.71 -6.58
CA THR A 217 -20.84 1.67 -5.57
C THR A 217 -19.38 2.11 -5.76
N ASP A 218 -18.51 1.24 -6.28
CA ASP A 218 -17.11 1.56 -6.53
C ASP A 218 -16.96 2.55 -7.69
N GLY A 219 -17.78 2.41 -8.74
CA GLY A 219 -17.80 3.33 -9.89
C GLY A 219 -18.33 4.72 -9.53
N ILE A 220 -19.36 4.79 -8.69
CA ILE A 220 -19.94 6.06 -8.23
C ILE A 220 -18.91 6.87 -7.45
N VAL A 221 -18.14 6.24 -6.55
CA VAL A 221 -17.13 6.95 -5.75
C VAL A 221 -16.01 7.52 -6.61
N VAL A 222 -15.53 6.76 -7.59
CA VAL A 222 -14.51 7.25 -8.55
C VAL A 222 -15.07 8.40 -9.38
N GLY A 223 -16.31 8.28 -9.87
CA GLY A 223 -16.98 9.33 -10.63
C GLY A 223 -17.16 10.63 -9.84
N VAL A 224 -17.66 10.53 -8.60
CA VAL A 224 -17.83 11.70 -7.71
C VAL A 224 -16.49 12.35 -7.41
N TYR A 225 -15.44 11.58 -7.13
CA TYR A 225 -14.11 12.13 -6.88
C TYR A 225 -13.55 12.87 -8.11
N ALA A 226 -13.70 12.30 -9.31
CA ALA A 226 -13.28 12.93 -10.56
C ALA A 226 -14.09 14.20 -10.89
N LEU A 227 -15.40 14.19 -10.64
CA LEU A 227 -16.28 15.35 -10.84
C LEU A 227 -15.90 16.50 -9.91
N ILE A 228 -15.70 16.23 -8.61
CA ILE A 228 -15.31 17.28 -7.66
C ILE A 228 -13.89 17.79 -8.00
N GLY A 229 -12.96 16.90 -8.36
CA GLY A 229 -11.62 17.28 -8.77
C GLY A 229 -11.59 18.17 -10.04
N SER A 230 -12.38 17.83 -11.04
CA SER A 230 -12.51 18.64 -12.27
C SER A 230 -13.24 19.97 -12.03
N ALA A 231 -14.22 20.00 -11.12
CA ALA A 231 -14.84 21.26 -10.69
C ALA A 231 -13.83 22.17 -9.99
N ILE A 232 -12.97 21.63 -9.12
CA ILE A 232 -11.88 22.40 -8.48
C ILE A 232 -10.93 22.97 -9.54
N TYR A 233 -10.55 22.18 -10.54
CA TYR A 233 -9.73 22.66 -11.66
C TYR A 233 -10.40 23.82 -12.41
N TRP A 234 -11.70 23.70 -12.71
CA TRP A 234 -12.45 24.75 -13.39
C TRP A 234 -12.52 26.04 -12.58
N THR A 235 -12.72 25.94 -11.26
CA THR A 235 -12.83 27.13 -10.40
C THR A 235 -11.57 28.00 -10.41
N GLY A 236 -10.37 27.41 -10.45
CA GLY A 236 -9.16 28.23 -10.55
C GLY A 236 -8.84 28.72 -11.96
N GLY A 237 -9.38 28.08 -13.00
CA GLY A 237 -9.40 28.65 -14.36
C GLY A 237 -10.27 29.91 -14.49
N MET A 238 -11.22 30.13 -13.58
CA MET A 238 -12.07 31.33 -13.53
C MET A 238 -11.48 32.47 -12.66
N ILE A 239 -10.44 32.20 -11.87
CA ILE A 239 -9.84 33.15 -10.92
C ILE A 239 -8.49 33.69 -11.44
N SER A 240 -7.91 33.08 -12.49
CA SER A 240 -6.79 33.62 -13.28
C SER A 240 -7.25 34.64 -14.31
#